data_AF-A0A553JJX1-F1
#
_entry.id   AF-A0A553JJX1-F1
#
_cell.length_a   1.000
_cell.length_b   1.000
_cell.length_c   1.000
_cell.angle_alpha   90.00
_cell.angle_beta   90.00
_cell.angle_gamma   90.00
#
_symmetry.space_group_name_H-M   'P 1'
#
loop_
_entity.id
_entity.type
_entity.pdbx_description
1 polymer ?
#
loop_
_entity_poly.entity_id
_entity_poly.type
_entity_poly.pdbx_seq_one_letter_code
_entity_poly.pdbx_strand_id
1 'polypeptide(L)' 'MKHSNHCESCGMSINDGTYCQYCTDGDGKLQAFNERFERMVQWVMKENKDLSRGGAENTTKEYMRTMPAWQNHPDIRET' A
#
# COMPACT_ATOMS: atom_id res chain seq x y z
N MET A 1 12.07 -18.83 8.52
CA MET A 1 11.15 -17.69 8.31
C MET A 1 11.94 -16.63 7.57
N LYS A 2 11.55 -16.23 6.35
CA LYS A 2 12.24 -15.14 5.65
C LYS A 2 11.82 -13.85 6.32
N HIS A 3 12.74 -13.18 7.02
CA HIS A 3 12.56 -11.78 7.39
C HIS A 3 12.60 -10.99 6.08
N SER A 4 11.43 -10.61 5.56
CA SER A 4 11.37 -9.66 4.46
C SER A 4 11.82 -8.32 5.03
N ASN A 5 12.96 -7.82 4.59
CA ASN A 5 13.44 -6.46 4.94
C ASN A 5 12.59 -5.36 4.27
N HIS A 6 11.33 -5.65 3.94
CA HIS A 6 10.40 -4.77 3.24
C HIS A 6 9.03 -4.82 3.92
N CYS A 7 8.43 -3.65 4.10
CA CYS A 7 7.09 -3.48 4.61
C CYS A 7 6.07 -4.21 3.74
N GLU A 8 5.28 -5.10 4.33
CA GLU A 8 4.30 -5.90 3.61
C GLU A 8 3.11 -5.10 3.06
N SER A 9 2.97 -3.83 3.46
CA SER A 9 1.91 -2.92 3.01
C SER A 9 2.34 -1.99 1.88
N CYS A 10 3.62 -1.59 1.84
CA CYS A 10 4.09 -0.55 0.91
C CYS A 10 5.46 -0.79 0.29
N GLY A 11 6.06 -1.96 0.52
CA GLY A 11 7.34 -2.36 -0.08
C GLY A 11 8.57 -1.58 0.40
N MET A 12 8.41 -0.54 1.23
CA MET A 12 9.55 0.22 1.77
C MET A 12 10.47 -0.67 2.58
N SER A 13 11.77 -0.46 2.47
CA SER A 13 12.74 -1.17 3.30
C SER A 13 12.54 -0.86 4.79
N ILE A 14 12.55 -1.91 5.61
CA ILE A 14 12.43 -1.83 7.07
C ILE A 14 13.51 -2.70 7.72
N ASN A 15 13.99 -2.26 8.89
CA ASN A 15 15.02 -2.98 9.64
C ASN A 15 14.44 -4.18 10.40
N ASP A 16 13.20 -4.05 10.88
CA ASP A 16 12.47 -5.08 11.60
C ASP A 16 10.96 -4.81 11.53
N GLY A 17 10.16 -5.81 11.91
CA GLY A 17 8.70 -5.77 11.91
C GLY A 17 8.07 -6.14 10.57
N THR A 18 6.74 -6.11 10.53
CA THR A 18 5.93 -6.43 9.33
C THR A 18 5.60 -5.17 8.53
N TYR A 19 5.41 -4.04 9.22
CA TYR A 19 4.97 -2.77 8.64
C TYR A 19 5.86 -1.62 9.09
N CYS A 20 6.09 -0.65 8.21
CA CYS A 20 6.77 0.59 8.57
C CYS A 20 5.85 1.54 9.34
N GLN A 21 6.43 2.47 10.10
CA GLN A 21 5.71 3.49 10.87
C GLN A 21 4.72 4.34 10.04
N TYR A 22 4.92 4.44 8.72
CA TYR A 22 4.03 5.19 7.83
C TYR A 22 2.80 4.41 7.38
N CYS A 23 2.79 3.08 7.61
CA CYS A 23 1.66 2.20 7.31
C CYS A 23 0.84 1.85 8.54
N THR A 24 1.34 2.20 9.73
CA THR A 24 0.69 1.88 10.99
C THR A 24 0.04 3.12 11.61
N ASP A 25 -0.97 2.91 12.43
CA ASP A 25 -1.56 3.93 13.29
C ASP A 25 -0.73 4.18 14.56
N GLY A 26 -1.27 5.00 15.47
CA GLY A 26 -0.63 5.33 16.75
C GLY A 26 -0.45 4.13 17.70
N ASP A 27 -1.16 3.03 17.48
CA ASP A 27 -1.05 1.78 18.23
C ASP A 27 -0.14 0.76 17.53
N GLY A 28 0.46 1.13 16.38
CA GLY A 28 1.31 0.25 15.59
C GLY A 28 0.54 -0.77 14.75
N LYS A 29 -0.78 -0.63 14.62
CA LYS A 29 -1.61 -1.52 13.78
C LYS A 29 -1.66 -1.00 12.36
N LEU A 30 -1.71 -1.91 11.39
CA LEU A 30 -1.84 -1.54 9.99
C LEU A 30 -3.07 -0.67 9.76
N GLN A 31 -2.90 0.45 9.05
CA GLN A 31 -3.98 1.33 8.61
C GLN A 31 -5.07 0.55 7.89
N ALA A 32 -6.32 1.03 8.00
CA ALA A 32 -7.43 0.46 7.25
C ALA A 32 -7.16 0.53 5.74
N PHE A 33 -7.69 -0.44 4.98
CA PHE A 33 -7.48 -0.51 3.53
C PHE A 33 -7.80 0.80 2.82
N ASN A 34 -8.98 1.39 3.08
CA ASN A 34 -9.41 2.65 2.45
C ASN A 34 -8.45 3.82 2.74
N GLU A 35 -7.94 3.91 3.97
CA GLU A 35 -6.96 4.95 4.33
C GLU A 35 -5.66 4.73 3.58
N ARG A 36 -5.14 3.49 3.58
CA ARG A 36 -3.88 3.18 2.90
C ARG A 36 -3.98 3.39 1.39
N PHE A 37 -5.08 2.93 0.81
CA PHE A 37 -5.39 3.07 -0.61
C PHE A 37 -5.41 4.54 -1.01
N GLU A 38 -6.18 5.38 -0.31
CA GLU A 38 -6.25 6.82 -0.59
C GLU A 38 -4.87 7.48 -0.52
N ARG A 39 -4.08 7.18 0.51
CA ARG A 39 -2.73 7.74 0.66
C ARG A 39 -1.80 7.34 -0.48
N MET A 40 -1.88 6.10 -0.95
CA MET A 40 -1.10 5.62 -2.10
C MET A 40 -1.57 6.27 -3.40
N VAL A 41 -2.88 6.44 -3.62
CA VAL A 41 -3.42 7.14 -4.78
C VAL A 41 -2.93 8.58 -4.84
N GLN A 42 -2.99 9.30 -3.72
CA GLN A 42 -2.47 10.67 -3.63
C GLN A 42 -0.96 10.73 -3.91
N TRP A 43 -0.19 9.73 -3.45
CA TRP A 43 1.23 9.63 -3.77
C TRP A 43 1.46 9.40 -5.27
N VAL A 44 0.74 8.46 -5.89
CA VAL A 44 0.84 8.19 -7.34
C VAL A 44 0.49 9.44 -8.16
N MET A 45 -0.56 10.18 -7.79
CA MET A 45 -0.94 11.43 -8.45
C MET A 45 0.11 12.53 -8.27
N LYS A 46 0.76 12.60 -7.11
CA LYS A 46 1.84 13.56 -6.84
C LYS A 46 3.07 13.26 -7.70
N GLU A 47 3.43 11.99 -7.86
CA GLU A 47 4.56 11.56 -8.70
C GLU A 47 4.24 11.68 -10.20
N ASN A 48 2.97 11.52 -10.60
CA ASN A 48 2.51 11.56 -11.99
C ASN A 48 1.45 12.64 -12.19
N LYS A 49 1.91 13.88 -12.42
CA LYS A 49 1.04 15.08 -12.48
C LYS A 49 -0.04 15.04 -13.58
N ASP A 50 0.17 14.26 -14.63
CA ASP A 50 -0.75 14.13 -15.76
C ASP A 50 -1.74 12.96 -15.60
N LEU A 51 -1.58 12.15 -14.54
CA LEU A 51 -2.41 10.97 -14.33
C LEU A 51 -3.76 11.37 -13.74
N SER A 52 -4.84 10.89 -14.38
CA SER A 52 -6.18 11.04 -13.82
C SER A 52 -6.31 10.26 -12.52
N ARG A 53 -7.26 10.68 -11.66
CA ARG A 53 -7.58 9.99 -10.42
C ARG A 53 -7.87 8.50 -10.64
N GLY A 54 -8.69 8.16 -11.64
CA GLY A 54 -9.01 6.75 -11.96
C GLY A 54 -7.80 5.95 -12.45
N GLY A 55 -6.88 6.59 -13.19
CA GLY A 55 -5.60 5.99 -13.54
C GLY A 55 -4.74 5.70 -12.30
N ALA A 56 -4.64 6.66 -11.39
CA ALA A 56 -3.89 6.50 -10.14
C ALA A 56 -4.48 5.41 -9.23
N GLU A 57 -5.81 5.29 -9.18
CA GLU A 57 -6.49 4.20 -8.48
C GLU A 57 -6.16 2.84 -9.07
N ASN A 58 -6.21 2.69 -10.40
CA ASN A 58 -5.84 1.43 -11.06
C ASN A 58 -4.37 1.06 -10.83
N THR A 59 -3.44 2.01 -11.01
CA THR A 59 -2.02 1.81 -10.71
C THR A 59 -1.81 1.41 -9.24
N THR A 60 -2.54 2.04 -8.32
CA THR A 60 -2.47 1.70 -6.89
C THR A 60 -2.98 0.28 -6.63
N LYS A 61 -4.11 -0.12 -7.24
CA LYS A 61 -4.63 -1.49 -7.12
C LYS A 61 -3.63 -2.52 -7.64
N GLU A 62 -3.05 -2.29 -8.81
CA GLU A 62 -2.02 -3.16 -9.39
C GLU A 62 -0.79 -3.29 -8.46
N TYR A 63 -0.33 -2.19 -7.90
CA TYR A 63 0.77 -2.20 -6.94
C TYR A 63 0.41 -2.98 -5.67
N MET A 64 -0.75 -2.70 -5.07
CA MET A 64 -1.23 -3.38 -3.87
C MET A 64 -1.45 -4.88 -4.08
N ARG A 65 -1.76 -5.35 -5.30
CA ARG A 65 -1.78 -6.81 -5.61
C ARG A 65 -0.45 -7.51 -5.38
N THR A 66 0.66 -6.79 -5.44
CA THR A 66 2.00 -7.36 -5.20
C THR A 66 2.38 -7.35 -3.72
N MET A 67 1.59 -6.69 -2.87
CA MET A 67 1.87 -6.50 -1.45
C MET A 67 1.22 -7.62 -0.62
N PRO A 68 1.99 -8.32 0.26
CA PRO A 68 1.46 -9.42 1.06
C PRO A 68 0.24 -9.04 1.91
N ALA A 69 0.18 -7.81 2.43
CA ALA A 69 -0.92 -7.33 3.25
C ALA A 69 -2.25 -7.18 2.47
N TRP A 70 -2.18 -6.99 1.15
CA TRP A 70 -3.32 -6.52 0.35
C TRP A 70 -3.73 -7.44 -0.78
N GLN A 71 -2.85 -8.32 -1.25
CA GLN A 71 -3.09 -9.21 -2.39
C GLN A 71 -4.38 -10.04 -2.30
N ASN A 72 -4.86 -10.31 -1.07
CA ASN A 72 -6.07 -11.08 -0.81
C ASN A 72 -7.32 -10.24 -0.47
N HIS A 73 -7.21 -8.91 -0.47
CA HIS A 73 -8.31 -8.00 -0.12
C HIS A 73 -9.42 -8.00 -1.19
N PRO A 74 -10.71 -8.00 -0.84
CA PRO A 74 -11.81 -8.04 -1.81
C PRO A 74 -11.72 -6.92 -2.86
N ASP A 75 -11.55 -5.66 -2.42
CA ASP A 75 -11.46 -4.48 -3.31
C ASP A 75 -10.22 -4.47 -4.25
N ILE A 76 -9.25 -5.36 -3.99
CA ILE A 76 -8.06 -5.55 -4.84
C ILE A 76 -8.27 -6.69 -5.84
N ARG A 77 -9.03 -7.72 -5.44
CA ARG A 77 -9.29 -8.91 -6.25
C ARG A 77 -10.43 -8.72 -7.25
N GLU A 78 -11.38 -7.83 -6.95
CA GLU A 78 -12.41 -7.44 -7.91
C GLU A 78 -11.76 -6.68 -9.07
N THR A 79 -11.61 -7.39 -10.19
CA THR A 79 -11.17 -6.85 -11.50
C THR A 79 -12.04 -7.48 -12.58
#